data_AF-A0A8J4CMP4-F1
#
_entry.id   AF-A0A8J4CMP4-F1
#
_cell.length_a   1.000
_cell.length_b   1.000
_cell.length_c   1.000
_cell.angle_alpha   90.00
_cell.angle_beta   90.00
_cell.angle_gamma   90.00
#
_symmetry.space_group_name_H-M   'P 1'
#
loop_
_entity.id
_entity.type
_entity.pdbx_description
1 polymer ?
#
loop_
_entity_poly.entity_id
_entity_poly.type
_entity_poly.pdbx_seq_one_letter_code
_entity_poly.pdbx_strand_id
1 'polypeptide(L)'
;MGSLLREQVKLEKETGQRLFLGLSLMDTLRTAIRLGHHRATAALEKQFSLTDRRFTWIKVRTLAEARDWESLEGFATELRRSPIGWEPFVEAAKKWNAPLDYTARLVARLPDSPAKAEEYSALGLAKDAAEVAARIKSYGSAAAPYRRRHDGGAGEAIKTAAGDRGQAAACARQEGFPAAVYLKGHMDSLVQRLRL
;
A
#
# COMPACT_ATOMS: atom_id res chain seq x y z
N MET A 1 -26.82 -14.04 -20.40
CA MET A 1 -25.65 -14.28 -19.50
C MET A 1 -25.03 -12.93 -19.15
N GLY A 2 -24.79 -12.64 -17.87
CA GLY A 2 -24.18 -11.37 -17.45
C GLY A 2 -22.75 -11.19 -17.97
N SER A 3 -22.26 -9.95 -18.06
CA SER A 3 -20.93 -9.64 -18.60
C SER A 3 -19.80 -10.35 -17.84
N LEU A 4 -19.88 -10.38 -16.50
CA LEU A 4 -18.90 -11.03 -15.62
C LEU A 4 -18.87 -12.56 -15.79
N LEU A 5 -20.05 -13.18 -15.86
CA LEU A 5 -20.16 -14.64 -16.01
C LEU A 5 -19.49 -15.13 -17.29
N ARG A 6 -19.55 -14.35 -18.39
CA ARG A 6 -18.86 -14.72 -19.64
C ARG A 6 -17.35 -14.74 -19.47
N GLU A 7 -16.78 -13.74 -18.80
CA GLU A 7 -15.35 -13.71 -18.52
C GLU A 7 -14.92 -14.79 -17.54
N GLN A 8 -15.73 -15.07 -16.50
CA GLN A 8 -15.47 -16.16 -15.56
C GLN A 8 -15.44 -17.51 -16.29
N VAL A 9 -16.43 -17.81 -17.15
CA VAL A 9 -16.43 -19.04 -17.95
C VAL A 9 -15.19 -19.14 -18.86
N LYS A 10 -14.76 -18.03 -19.45
CA LYS A 10 -13.56 -17.99 -20.28
C LYS A 10 -12.30 -18.28 -19.45
N LEU A 11 -12.17 -17.64 -18.29
CA LEU A 11 -11.12 -17.89 -17.32
C LEU A 11 -11.07 -19.36 -16.87
N GLU A 12 -12.22 -19.97 -16.56
CA GLU A 12 -12.26 -21.40 -16.19
C GLU A 12 -11.82 -22.32 -17.33
N LYS A 13 -12.13 -21.97 -18.58
CA LYS A 13 -11.66 -22.73 -19.76
C LYS A 13 -10.16 -22.59 -19.98
N GLU A 14 -9.61 -21.38 -19.79
CA GLU A 14 -8.18 -21.12 -19.97
C GLU A 14 -7.34 -21.73 -18.84
N THR A 15 -7.84 -21.70 -17.61
CA THR A 15 -7.13 -22.21 -16.42
C THR A 15 -7.40 -23.69 -16.15
N GLY A 16 -8.50 -24.23 -16.67
CA GLY A 16 -8.99 -25.56 -16.31
C GLY A 16 -9.53 -25.67 -14.88
N GLN A 17 -9.61 -24.55 -14.14
CA GLN A 17 -10.00 -24.52 -12.73
C GLN A 17 -11.41 -23.94 -12.57
N ARG A 18 -12.28 -24.67 -11.86
CA ARG A 18 -13.66 -24.23 -11.57
C ARG A 18 -13.75 -23.37 -10.30
N LEU A 19 -12.92 -22.33 -10.23
CA LEU A 19 -12.81 -21.47 -9.05
C LEU A 19 -13.45 -20.09 -9.24
N PHE A 20 -13.84 -19.73 -10.46
CA PHE A 20 -14.19 -18.36 -10.80
C PHE A 20 -15.71 -18.14 -10.86
N LEU A 21 -16.50 -19.17 -11.16
CA LEU A 21 -17.95 -19.04 -11.24
C LEU A 21 -18.59 -18.71 -9.88
N GLY A 22 -19.47 -17.71 -9.88
CA GLY A 22 -20.22 -17.28 -8.69
C GLY A 22 -19.47 -16.30 -7.79
N LEU A 23 -18.20 -16.00 -8.09
CA LEU A 23 -17.45 -14.96 -7.38
C LEU A 23 -17.91 -13.55 -7.79
N SER A 24 -17.76 -12.59 -6.86
CA SER A 24 -17.88 -11.18 -7.21
C SER A 24 -16.72 -10.76 -8.14
N LEU A 25 -16.84 -9.63 -8.85
CA LEU A 25 -15.75 -9.10 -9.68
C LEU A 25 -14.44 -8.95 -8.88
N MET A 26 -14.55 -8.42 -7.66
CA MET A 26 -13.41 -8.19 -6.77
C MET A 26 -12.75 -9.51 -6.36
N ASP A 27 -13.55 -10.52 -6.03
CA ASP A 27 -13.05 -11.85 -5.67
C ASP A 27 -12.45 -12.59 -6.85
N THR A 28 -13.04 -12.40 -8.03
CA THR A 28 -12.51 -12.91 -9.30
C THR A 28 -11.13 -12.32 -9.58
N LEU A 29 -10.96 -11.00 -9.42
CA LEU A 29 -9.66 -10.33 -9.56
C LEU A 29 -8.64 -10.80 -8.54
N ARG A 30 -9.00 -10.87 -7.25
CA ARG A 30 -8.10 -11.39 -6.21
C ARG A 30 -7.63 -12.80 -6.52
N THR A 31 -8.53 -13.66 -6.99
CA THR A 31 -8.20 -15.04 -7.33
C THR A 31 -7.34 -15.11 -8.60
N ALA A 32 -7.67 -14.34 -9.63
CA ALA A 32 -6.88 -14.26 -10.86
C ALA A 32 -5.45 -13.74 -10.61
N ILE A 33 -5.29 -12.76 -9.70
CA ILE A 33 -3.98 -12.22 -9.31
C ILE A 33 -3.17 -13.27 -8.54
N ARG A 34 -3.77 -13.99 -7.58
CA ARG A 34 -3.09 -15.08 -6.84
C ARG A 34 -2.64 -16.24 -7.73
N LEU A 35 -3.35 -16.47 -8.83
CA LEU A 35 -2.99 -17.50 -9.81
C LEU A 35 -1.97 -16.99 -10.84
N GLY A 36 -1.54 -15.73 -10.77
CA GLY A 36 -0.56 -15.15 -11.71
C GLY A 36 -1.13 -14.78 -13.08
N HIS A 37 -2.46 -14.73 -13.25
CA HIS A 37 -3.09 -14.41 -14.54
C HIS A 37 -3.16 -12.90 -14.78
N HIS A 38 -2.00 -12.28 -15.01
CA HIS A 38 -1.88 -10.83 -15.21
C HIS A 38 -2.67 -10.31 -16.42
N ARG A 39 -2.65 -11.04 -17.54
CA ARG A 39 -3.36 -10.64 -18.78
C ARG A 39 -4.87 -10.62 -18.61
N ALA A 40 -5.43 -11.66 -17.97
CA ALA A 40 -6.86 -11.73 -17.71
C ALA A 40 -7.29 -10.67 -16.69
N THR A 41 -6.46 -10.42 -15.68
CA THR A 41 -6.68 -9.36 -14.69
C THR A 41 -6.78 -7.97 -15.36
N ALA A 42 -5.86 -7.64 -16.27
CA ALA A 42 -5.90 -6.36 -17.01
C ALA A 42 -7.11 -6.26 -17.97
N ALA A 43 -7.54 -7.38 -18.57
CA ALA A 43 -8.75 -7.42 -19.38
C ALA A 43 -10.01 -7.14 -18.55
N LEU A 44 -10.11 -7.74 -17.35
CA LEU A 44 -11.19 -7.49 -16.41
C LEU A 44 -11.22 -6.03 -15.94
N GLU A 45 -10.06 -5.45 -15.62
CA GLU A 45 -9.94 -4.04 -15.26
C GLU A 45 -10.53 -3.13 -16.35
N LYS A 46 -10.13 -3.35 -17.61
CA LYS A 46 -10.58 -2.57 -18.77
C LYS A 46 -12.08 -2.76 -19.06
N GLN A 47 -12.60 -3.97 -18.91
CA GLN A 47 -13.99 -4.28 -19.22
C GLN A 47 -14.98 -3.74 -18.19
N PHE A 48 -14.57 -3.69 -16.93
CA PHE A 48 -15.39 -3.18 -15.83
C PHE A 48 -15.04 -1.74 -15.43
N SER A 49 -14.16 -1.08 -16.19
CA SER A 49 -13.72 0.30 -15.97
C SER A 49 -13.35 0.57 -14.52
N LEU A 50 -12.55 -0.32 -13.93
CA LEU A 50 -12.11 -0.12 -12.55
C LEU A 50 -11.16 1.06 -12.50
N THR A 51 -11.30 1.89 -11.46
CA THR A 51 -10.38 3.00 -11.24
C THR A 51 -9.00 2.44 -10.88
N ASP A 52 -7.96 2.98 -11.50
CA ASP A 52 -6.55 2.57 -11.28
C ASP A 52 -6.19 2.55 -9.79
N ARG A 53 -6.74 3.50 -9.02
CA ARG A 53 -6.58 3.56 -7.57
C ARG A 53 -7.11 2.30 -6.89
N ARG A 54 -8.34 1.87 -7.21
CA ARG A 54 -8.95 0.67 -6.61
C ARG A 54 -8.24 -0.60 -7.06
N PHE A 55 -7.88 -0.68 -8.34
CA PHE A 55 -7.14 -1.81 -8.88
C PHE A 55 -5.79 -1.99 -8.17
N THR A 56 -5.04 -0.90 -8.00
CA THR A 56 -3.74 -0.90 -7.31
C THR A 56 -3.90 -1.40 -5.87
N TRP A 57 -4.91 -0.94 -5.13
CA TRP A 57 -5.17 -1.41 -3.75
C TRP A 57 -5.39 -2.93 -3.68
N ILE A 58 -6.24 -3.45 -4.56
CA ILE A 58 -6.54 -4.89 -4.60
C ILE A 58 -5.28 -5.67 -4.95
N LYS A 59 -4.54 -5.23 -5.97
CA LYS A 59 -3.35 -5.94 -6.45
C LYS A 59 -2.25 -5.98 -5.41
N VAL A 60 -1.94 -4.86 -4.76
CA VAL A 60 -0.93 -4.80 -3.67
C VAL A 60 -1.32 -5.73 -2.52
N ARG A 61 -2.55 -5.63 -2.03
CA ARG A 61 -3.01 -6.44 -0.91
C ARG A 61 -2.98 -7.94 -1.24
N THR A 62 -3.43 -8.30 -2.44
CA THR A 62 -3.50 -9.69 -2.89
C THR A 62 -2.11 -10.30 -3.05
N LEU A 63 -1.17 -9.56 -3.67
CA LEU A 63 0.21 -10.01 -3.84
C LEU A 63 0.95 -10.10 -2.50
N ALA A 64 0.71 -9.15 -1.58
CA ALA A 64 1.29 -9.21 -0.25
C ALA A 64 0.74 -10.39 0.58
N GLU A 65 -0.56 -10.69 0.46
CA GLU A 65 -1.19 -11.89 1.03
C GLU A 65 -0.61 -13.19 0.44
N ALA A 66 -0.30 -13.20 -0.86
CA ALA A 66 0.31 -14.34 -1.56
C ALA A 66 1.83 -14.48 -1.29
N ARG A 67 2.47 -13.44 -0.72
CA ARG A 67 3.93 -13.32 -0.55
C ARG A 67 4.73 -13.33 -1.87
N ASP A 68 4.08 -12.94 -2.97
CA ASP A 68 4.70 -12.84 -4.29
C ASP A 68 5.39 -11.48 -4.45
N TRP A 69 6.54 -11.34 -3.79
CA TRP A 69 7.31 -10.08 -3.77
C TRP A 69 7.88 -9.69 -5.15
N GLU A 70 8.24 -10.67 -5.97
CA GLU A 70 8.78 -10.44 -7.33
C GLU A 70 7.74 -9.78 -8.24
N SER A 71 6.52 -10.31 -8.27
CA SER A 71 5.42 -9.73 -9.05
C SER A 71 5.02 -8.35 -8.51
N LEU A 72 5.12 -8.14 -7.19
CA LEU A 72 4.86 -6.84 -6.58
C LEU A 72 5.93 -5.81 -6.92
N GLU A 73 7.21 -6.22 -7.03
CA GLU A 73 8.31 -5.37 -7.48
C GLU A 73 8.19 -4.97 -8.95
N GLY A 74 7.84 -5.90 -9.82
CA GLY A 74 7.53 -5.61 -11.22
C GLY A 74 6.40 -4.59 -11.34
N PHE A 75 5.33 -4.80 -10.58
CA PHE A 75 4.20 -3.87 -10.56
C PHE A 75 4.57 -2.48 -10.01
N ALA A 76 5.37 -2.42 -8.94
CA ALA A 76 5.89 -1.16 -8.41
C ALA A 76 6.83 -0.44 -9.41
N THR A 77 7.47 -1.16 -10.32
CA THR A 77 8.31 -0.55 -11.36
C THR A 77 7.48 0.02 -12.52
N GLU A 78 6.41 -0.68 -12.91
CA GLU A 78 5.44 -0.19 -13.88
C GLU A 78 4.72 1.09 -13.40
N LEU A 79 4.42 1.14 -12.09
CA LEU A 79 3.81 2.29 -11.44
C LEU A 79 4.83 3.41 -11.21
N ARG A 80 5.13 4.20 -12.25
CA ARG A 80 5.99 5.40 -12.11
C ARG A 80 5.46 6.42 -11.09
N ARG A 81 4.14 6.53 -10.95
CA ARG A 81 3.48 7.38 -9.96
C ARG A 81 2.25 6.64 -9.45
N SER A 82 2.38 6.00 -8.29
CA SER A 82 1.25 5.30 -7.68
C SER A 82 0.12 6.30 -7.37
N PRO A 83 -1.13 6.07 -7.83
CA PRO A 83 -2.27 6.94 -7.52
C PRO A 83 -2.66 6.91 -6.03
N ILE A 84 -2.12 5.96 -5.26
CA ILE A 84 -2.32 5.85 -3.81
C ILE A 84 -1.12 6.39 -3.02
N GLY A 85 0.04 6.55 -3.67
CA GLY A 85 1.33 6.73 -3.00
C GLY A 85 2.02 5.39 -2.70
N TRP A 86 3.21 5.47 -2.10
CA TRP A 86 4.04 4.30 -1.76
C TRP A 86 3.91 3.86 -0.30
N GLU A 87 3.34 4.68 0.58
CA GLU A 87 3.12 4.35 2.00
C GLU A 87 2.33 3.04 2.19
N PRO A 88 1.23 2.78 1.46
CA PRO A 88 0.47 1.54 1.63
C PRO A 88 1.23 0.28 1.19
N PHE A 89 2.22 0.42 0.29
CA PHE A 89 3.07 -0.69 -0.12
C PHE A 89 4.00 -1.09 1.02
N VAL A 90 4.58 -0.10 1.70
CA VAL A 90 5.47 -0.30 2.84
C VAL A 90 4.71 -0.88 4.03
N GLU A 91 3.52 -0.37 4.34
CA GLU A 91 2.66 -0.92 5.39
C GLU A 91 2.27 -2.39 5.11
N ALA A 92 1.91 -2.70 3.86
CA ALA A 92 1.62 -4.08 3.47
C ALA A 92 2.86 -4.97 3.59
N ALA A 93 4.03 -4.48 3.17
CA ALA A 93 5.29 -5.22 3.28
C ALA A 93 5.64 -5.54 4.75
N LYS A 94 5.50 -4.56 5.66
CA LYS A 94 5.69 -4.79 7.11
C LYS A 94 4.72 -5.82 7.67
N LYS A 95 3.44 -5.67 7.35
CA LYS A 95 2.38 -6.53 7.88
C LYS A 95 2.59 -8.00 7.56
N TRP A 96 3.13 -8.29 6.37
CA TRP A 96 3.37 -9.65 5.90
C TRP A 96 4.83 -10.09 6.03
N ASN A 97 5.64 -9.33 6.77
CA ASN A 97 7.06 -9.60 7.06
C ASN A 97 7.88 -9.85 5.79
N ALA A 98 7.78 -8.92 4.84
CA ALA A 98 8.53 -8.95 3.59
C ALA A 98 10.05 -8.94 3.83
N PRO A 99 10.85 -9.49 2.89
CA PRO A 99 12.30 -9.45 3.00
C PRO A 99 12.81 -8.01 3.09
N LEU A 100 13.87 -7.81 3.89
CA LEU A 100 14.47 -6.51 4.15
C LEU A 100 14.86 -5.80 2.85
N ASP A 101 15.47 -6.52 1.92
CA ASP A 101 15.94 -5.99 0.64
C ASP A 101 14.78 -5.41 -0.19
N TYR A 102 13.64 -6.09 -0.19
CA TYR A 102 12.44 -5.64 -0.91
C TYR A 102 11.88 -4.36 -0.29
N THR A 103 11.76 -4.33 1.04
CA THR A 103 11.24 -3.17 1.75
C THR A 103 12.17 -1.96 1.58
N ALA A 104 13.49 -2.16 1.63
CA ALA A 104 14.47 -1.10 1.37
C ALA A 104 14.31 -0.48 -0.03
N ARG A 105 14.10 -1.31 -1.08
CA ARG A 105 13.87 -0.82 -2.45
C ARG A 105 12.57 -0.04 -2.60
N LEU A 106 11.51 -0.43 -1.89
CA LEU A 106 10.27 0.34 -1.84
C LEU A 106 10.48 1.70 -1.17
N VAL A 107 11.17 1.73 -0.04
CA VAL A 107 11.42 2.95 0.74
C VAL A 107 12.32 3.92 -0.05
N ALA A 108 13.25 3.41 -0.85
CA ALA A 108 14.07 4.23 -1.75
C ALA A 108 13.24 5.03 -2.77
N ARG A 109 12.08 4.50 -3.18
CA ARG A 109 11.14 5.15 -4.12
C ARG A 109 10.23 6.18 -3.46
N LEU A 110 10.13 6.17 -2.13
CA LEU A 110 9.36 7.15 -1.37
C LEU A 110 10.04 8.52 -1.47
N PRO A 111 9.29 9.64 -1.59
CA PRO A 111 9.87 10.97 -1.51
C PRO A 111 10.63 11.18 -0.20
N ASP A 112 11.64 12.03 -0.23
CA ASP A 112 12.41 12.36 0.97
C ASP A 112 11.51 13.09 1.98
N SER A 113 11.07 12.35 2.99
CA SER A 113 10.16 12.74 4.05
C SER A 113 10.73 12.25 5.38
N PRO A 114 10.50 12.93 6.52
CA PRO A 114 10.90 12.40 7.83
C PRO A 114 10.40 10.96 8.06
N ALA A 115 9.20 10.64 7.56
CA ALA A 115 8.64 9.29 7.61
C ALA A 115 9.55 8.24 6.92
N LYS A 116 10.27 8.62 5.86
CA LYS A 116 11.23 7.74 5.16
C LYS A 116 12.44 7.42 6.04
N ALA A 117 12.92 8.39 6.85
CA ALA A 117 14.04 8.17 7.77
C ALA A 117 13.63 7.27 8.94
N GLU A 118 12.41 7.46 9.46
CA GLU A 118 11.82 6.57 10.47
C GLU A 118 11.66 5.15 9.93
N GLU A 119 11.25 5.03 8.67
CA GLU A 119 11.10 3.76 7.98
C GLU A 119 12.44 3.00 7.85
N TYR A 120 13.49 3.65 7.36
CA TYR A 120 14.84 3.04 7.34
C TYR A 120 15.36 2.69 8.73
N SER A 121 15.01 3.49 9.75
CA SER A 121 15.36 3.20 11.14
C SER A 121 14.64 1.96 11.66
N ALA A 122 13.35 1.80 11.34
CA ALA A 122 12.56 0.62 11.67
C ALA A 122 13.09 -0.65 10.98
N LEU A 123 13.70 -0.51 9.80
CA LEU A 123 14.35 -1.59 9.06
C LEU A 123 15.76 -1.92 9.55
N GLY A 124 16.31 -1.17 10.51
CA GLY A 124 17.68 -1.37 11.01
C GLY A 124 18.78 -0.82 10.09
N LEU A 125 18.40 -0.07 9.05
CA LEU A 125 19.32 0.56 8.09
C LEU A 125 19.71 1.96 8.57
N ALA A 126 20.44 2.02 9.69
CA ALA A 126 20.80 3.27 10.34
C ALA A 126 21.65 4.22 9.48
N LYS A 127 22.48 3.66 8.57
CA LYS A 127 23.31 4.46 7.65
C LYS A 127 22.45 5.21 6.62
N ASP A 128 21.55 4.49 5.96
CA ASP A 128 20.64 5.07 4.96
C ASP A 128 19.66 6.05 5.61
N ALA A 129 19.17 5.73 6.82
CA ALA A 129 18.36 6.64 7.62
C ALA A 129 19.07 7.97 7.91
N ALA A 130 20.35 7.91 8.31
CA ALA A 130 21.15 9.10 8.60
C ALA A 130 21.38 9.95 7.35
N GLU A 131 21.61 9.34 6.19
CA GLU A 131 21.75 10.07 4.93
C GLU A 131 20.47 10.78 4.50
N VAL A 132 19.31 10.12 4.63
CA VAL A 132 18.02 10.73 4.32
C VAL A 132 17.73 11.88 5.29
N ALA A 133 17.98 11.70 6.58
CA ALA A 133 17.84 12.77 7.56
C ALA A 133 18.78 13.96 7.28
N ALA A 134 20.03 13.70 6.85
CA ALA A 134 20.98 14.73 6.47
C ALA A 134 20.52 15.49 5.21
N ARG A 135 19.99 14.78 4.19
CA ARG A 135 19.39 15.39 3.01
C ARG A 135 18.24 16.32 3.40
N ILE A 136 17.29 15.85 4.22
CA ILE A 136 16.16 16.65 4.70
C ILE A 136 16.63 17.90 5.45
N LYS A 137 17.59 17.76 6.37
CA LYS A 137 18.16 18.89 7.12
C LYS A 137 18.83 19.92 6.20
N SER A 138 19.51 19.46 5.14
CA SER A 138 20.10 20.33 4.12
C SER A 138 19.02 21.15 3.40
N TYR A 139 17.92 20.53 2.96
CA TYR A 139 16.79 21.23 2.32
C TYR A 139 16.08 22.21 3.27
N GLY A 140 15.94 21.88 4.55
CA GLY A 140 15.39 22.79 5.57
C GLY A 140 16.28 24.00 5.90
N SER A 141 17.61 23.87 5.71
CA SER A 141 18.56 24.96 5.94
C SER A 141 18.83 25.83 4.71
N ALA A 142 18.57 25.32 3.49
CA ALA A 142 18.79 26.03 2.23
C ALA A 142 17.57 26.87 1.77
N ALA A 143 16.40 26.73 2.42
CA ALA A 143 15.16 27.44 2.08
C ALA A 143 14.86 28.62 3.02
N ALA A 144 15.83 29.50 3.27
CA ALA A 144 15.55 30.81 3.83
C ALA A 144 16.39 31.93 3.18
N PRO A 145 15.91 32.53 2.08
CA PRO A 145 16.28 33.89 1.74
C PRO A 145 15.05 34.80 1.79
N TYR A 146 14.65 35.21 2.98
CA TYR A 146 14.05 36.52 3.14
C TYR A 146 14.49 37.15 4.47
N ARG A 147 15.62 37.85 4.41
CA ARG A 147 15.92 38.90 5.39
C ARG A 147 14.84 39.97 5.24
N ARG A 148 14.08 40.24 6.30
CA ARG A 148 13.60 41.60 6.54
C ARG A 148 14.29 42.12 7.80
N ARG A 149 15.24 43.04 7.61
CA ARG A 149 15.57 44.00 8.67
C ARG A 149 14.36 44.91 8.81
N HIS A 150 13.84 45.08 10.01
CA HIS A 150 13.54 46.40 10.53
C HIS A 150 13.53 46.37 12.05
N ASP A 151 14.14 47.41 12.60
CA ASP A 151 14.44 47.68 13.99
C ASP A 151 13.20 47.98 14.85
N GLY A 152 13.31 47.66 16.16
CA GLY A 152 12.79 48.49 17.26
C GLY A 152 11.33 48.33 17.70
N GLY A 153 11.13 48.05 19.00
CA GLY A 153 10.01 48.63 19.78
C GLY A 153 9.06 47.66 20.49
N ALA A 154 9.34 47.43 21.78
CA ALA A 154 8.42 47.44 22.95
C ALA A 154 7.06 46.69 23.00
N GLY A 155 6.80 46.10 24.18
CA GLY A 155 5.46 45.80 24.73
C GLY A 155 5.05 44.33 24.61
N GLU A 156 5.28 43.48 25.61
CA GLU A 156 4.40 43.27 26.77
C GLU A 156 3.00 42.73 26.40
N ALA A 157 2.73 41.47 26.76
CA ALA A 157 1.55 41.07 27.54
C ALA A 157 1.37 39.54 27.50
N ILE A 158 1.48 38.96 28.69
CA ILE A 158 0.99 37.64 29.06
C ILE A 158 -0.54 37.65 28.97
N LYS A 159 -1.17 36.70 28.26
CA LYS A 159 -2.51 36.20 28.60
C LYS A 159 -2.64 34.70 28.30
N THR A 160 -2.84 33.96 29.38
CA THR A 160 -3.36 32.60 29.47
C THR A 160 -4.80 32.52 28.93
N ALA A 161 -5.08 31.52 28.10
CA ALA A 161 -6.40 30.88 27.91
C ALA A 161 -6.14 29.57 27.13
N ALA A 162 -6.25 28.36 27.68
CA ALA A 162 -7.45 27.67 28.14
C ALA A 162 -8.55 27.60 27.06
N GLY A 163 -8.75 26.40 26.51
CA GLY A 163 -9.97 26.01 25.78
C GLY A 163 -9.83 25.97 24.26
N ASP A 164 -9.54 24.79 23.71
CA ASP A 164 -10.50 24.10 22.82
C ASP A 164 -9.96 22.73 22.39
N ARG A 165 -10.44 21.72 23.11
CA ARG A 165 -10.48 20.35 22.59
C ARG A 165 -11.63 20.31 21.61
N GLY A 166 -11.33 19.97 20.36
CA GLY A 166 -12.35 19.47 19.45
C GLY A 166 -12.28 20.11 18.08
N GLN A 167 -11.36 19.62 17.24
CA GLN A 167 -11.53 19.53 15.79
C GLN A 167 -10.31 18.82 15.17
N ALA A 168 -10.20 17.52 15.40
CA ALA A 168 -9.36 16.63 14.58
C ALA A 168 -9.98 15.22 14.43
N ALA A 169 -11.31 15.13 14.55
CA ALA A 169 -12.07 13.88 14.41
C ALA A 169 -13.19 14.06 13.38
N ALA A 170 -12.84 14.33 12.12
CA ALA A 170 -13.84 14.51 11.06
C ALA A 170 -13.40 14.05 9.66
N CYS A 171 -12.40 13.18 9.50
CA CYS A 171 -12.04 12.66 8.16
C CYS A 171 -11.72 11.15 8.09
N ALA A 172 -12.25 10.34 9.02
CA ALA A 172 -12.09 8.88 9.01
C ALA A 172 -13.45 8.15 8.85
N ARG A 173 -14.33 8.66 7.98
CA ARG A 173 -15.67 8.10 7.79
C ARG A 173 -16.07 8.02 6.31
N GLN A 174 -15.28 7.27 5.56
CA GLN A 174 -15.56 6.61 4.28
C GLN A 174 -14.31 5.76 4.08
N GLU A 175 -14.25 4.49 4.46
CA GLU A 175 -15.05 3.42 3.91
C GLU A 175 -15.27 2.30 4.93
N GLY A 176 -16.52 1.86 5.06
CA GLY A 176 -16.82 0.59 5.72
C GLY A 176 -16.32 -0.55 4.83
N PHE A 177 -15.21 -1.19 5.22
CA PHE A 177 -14.86 -2.53 4.76
C PHE A 177 -14.44 -3.40 5.95
N PRO A 178 -15.07 -4.56 6.14
CA PRO A 178 -15.04 -5.30 7.41
C PRO A 178 -13.66 -5.89 7.73
N ALA A 179 -13.23 -5.67 8.98
CA ALA A 179 -12.03 -6.23 9.59
C ALA A 179 -12.17 -7.71 10.02
N ALA A 180 -13.16 -8.44 9.51
CA ALA A 180 -13.41 -9.81 9.96
C ALA A 180 -14.11 -10.64 8.90
N VAL A 181 -13.38 -11.25 7.96
CA VAL A 181 -13.75 -12.58 7.45
C VAL A 181 -12.51 -13.32 6.92
N TYR A 182 -12.40 -14.59 7.31
CA TYR A 182 -11.49 -15.64 6.82
C TYR A 182 -10.09 -15.75 7.41
N LEU A 183 -10.06 -15.98 8.73
CA LEU A 183 -9.07 -16.81 9.40
C LEU A 183 -9.79 -18.07 9.92
N LYS A 184 -10.22 -18.96 9.02
CA LYS A 184 -10.63 -20.35 9.33
C LYS A 184 -10.83 -21.15 8.04
N GLY A 185 -10.09 -22.25 7.87
CA GLY A 185 -10.51 -23.33 6.95
C GLY A 185 -9.55 -23.83 5.87
N HIS A 186 -8.22 -23.66 5.97
CA HIS A 186 -7.33 -24.39 5.04
C HIS A 186 -5.94 -24.78 5.59
N MET A 187 -5.86 -25.09 6.88
CA MET A 187 -4.66 -25.69 7.50
C MET A 187 -4.91 -27.05 8.15
N ASP A 188 -6.05 -27.69 7.91
CA ASP A 188 -6.34 -29.05 8.44
C ASP A 188 -6.05 -30.19 7.44
N SER A 189 -5.65 -29.92 6.18
CA SER A 189 -5.35 -30.98 5.19
C SER A 189 -3.87 -31.35 5.07
N LEU A 190 -2.95 -30.56 5.65
CA LEU A 190 -1.50 -30.78 5.50
C LEU A 190 -0.83 -31.47 6.69
N VAL A 191 -1.54 -31.68 7.81
CA VAL A 191 -0.99 -32.43 8.96
C VAL A 191 -1.29 -33.94 8.87
N GLN A 192 -2.15 -34.37 7.95
CA GLN A 192 -2.56 -35.78 7.82
C GLN A 192 -1.74 -36.60 6.82
N ARG A 193 -0.65 -36.05 6.25
CA ARG A 193 0.27 -36.77 5.33
C ARG A 193 1.69 -36.99 5.87
N LEU A 194 1.94 -36.71 7.15
CA LEU A 194 3.23 -36.93 7.82
C LEU A 194 3.10 -37.83 9.06
N ARG A 195 2.21 -38.82 8.99
CA ARG A 195 2.19 -40.01 9.84
C ARG A 195 1.78 -41.22 9.00
N LEU A 196 2.70 -41.69 8.17
CA LEU A 196 2.91 -43.08 7.80
C LEU A 196 4.42 -43.30 7.75
#